data_AF-A0A6M3KX05-F1
#
_entry.id   AF-A0A6M3KX05-F1
#
_cell.length_a   1.000
_cell.length_b   1.000
_cell.length_c   1.000
_cell.angle_alpha   90.00
_cell.angle_beta   90.00
_cell.angle_gamma   90.00
#
_symmetry.space_group_name_H-M   'P 1'
#
loop_
_entity.id
_entity.type
_entity.pdbx_description
1 polymer ?
#
loop_
_entity_poly.entity_id
_entity_poly.type
_entity_poly.pdbx_seq_one_letter_code
_entity_poly.pdbx_strand_id
1 'polypeptide(L)' 'MKIEIKHKSTGNIIISGDYDSVRDCLQKNRDANLWGADLGDANLGDAYLRGANLWGADLGDANLGGAYLRGAYLRGADL' A
#
# COMPACT_ATOMS: atom_id res chain seq x y z
N MET A 1 -7.01 14.68 3.61
CA MET A 1 -8.04 14.10 2.70
C MET A 1 -8.42 12.72 3.20
N LYS A 2 -9.66 12.32 2.97
CA LYS A 2 -10.09 10.96 3.29
C LYS A 2 -9.40 9.97 2.36
N ILE A 3 -8.70 8.99 2.92
CA ILE A 3 -8.08 7.88 2.16
C ILE A 3 -8.69 6.58 2.66
N GLU A 4 -8.99 5.69 1.71
CA GLU A 4 -9.42 4.33 1.98
C GLU A 4 -8.58 3.40 1.08
N ILE A 5 -7.79 2.53 1.69
CA ILE A 5 -7.15 1.41 0.98
C ILE A 5 -8.07 0.21 1.17
N LYS A 6 -8.41 -0.46 0.07
CA LYS A 6 -9.36 -1.58 0.07
C LYS A 6 -8.66 -2.85 -0.35
N HIS A 7 -9.24 -3.98 0.00
CA HIS A 7 -8.79 -5.27 -0.48
C HIS A 7 -9.34 -5.52 -1.89
N LYS A 8 -8.48 -5.82 -2.86
CA LYS A 8 -8.80 -5.95 -4.29
C LYS A 8 -9.93 -6.92 -4.60
N SER A 9 -10.01 -8.04 -3.89
CA SER A 9 -11.03 -9.06 -4.14
C SER A 9 -12.33 -8.90 -3.35
N THR A 10 -12.29 -8.27 -2.17
CA THR A 10 -13.44 -8.24 -1.26
C THR A 10 -14.06 -6.84 -1.14
N GLY A 11 -13.33 -5.79 -1.54
CA GLY A 11 -13.72 -4.40 -1.36
C GLY A 11 -13.68 -3.90 0.09
N ASN A 12 -13.32 -4.76 1.05
CA ASN A 12 -13.22 -4.39 2.46
C ASN A 12 -12.13 -3.35 2.68
N ILE A 13 -12.39 -2.39 3.57
CA ILE A 13 -11.42 -1.38 3.95
C ILE A 13 -10.32 -2.03 4.79
N ILE A 14 -9.07 -1.87 4.36
CA ILE A 14 -7.85 -2.28 5.08
C ILE A 14 -7.37 -1.13 5.96
N ILE A 15 -7.28 0.07 5.38
CA ILE A 15 -6.90 1.30 6.07
C ILE A 15 -7.91 2.39 5.70
N SER A 16 -8.40 3.12 6.69
CA SER A 16 -9.17 4.35 6.46
C SER A 16 -8.80 5.42 7.46
N GLY A 17 -8.92 6.67 7.01
CA GLY A 17 -8.69 7.83 7.87
C GLY A 17 -8.47 9.10 7.07
N ASP A 18 -8.28 10.19 7.82
CA ASP A 18 -7.88 11.47 7.27
C ASP A 18 -6.35 11.58 7.27
N TYR A 19 -5.77 11.64 6.08
CA TYR A 19 -4.33 11.69 5.86
C TYR A 19 -3.97 12.81 4.89
N ASP A 20 -2.75 13.32 4.96
CA ASP A 20 -2.32 14.40 4.06
C ASP A 20 -2.06 13.88 2.64
N SER A 21 -1.67 12.62 2.51
CA SER A 21 -1.41 11.92 1.24
C SER A 21 -1.40 10.40 1.45
N VAL A 22 -1.36 9.63 0.36
CA VAL A 22 -1.14 8.16 0.43
C VAL A 22 0.19 7.85 1.11
N ARG A 23 1.24 8.65 0.87
CA ARG A 23 2.54 8.51 1.53
C ARG A 23 2.43 8.69 3.05
N ASP A 24 1.72 9.72 3.50
CA ASP A 24 1.48 9.98 4.93
C ASP A 24 0.68 8.83 5.58
N CYS A 25 -0.36 8.34 4.89
CA CYS A 25 -1.12 7.16 5.30
C CYS A 25 -0.22 5.94 5.53
N LEU A 26 0.63 5.61 4.56
CA LEU A 26 1.54 4.47 4.67
C LEU A 26 2.65 4.69 5.70
N GLN A 27 3.10 5.93 5.90
CA GLN A 27 4.11 6.27 6.91
C GLN A 27 3.58 6.20 8.34
N LYS A 28 2.29 6.51 8.56
CA LYS A 28 1.62 6.40 9.86
C LYS A 28 1.23 4.94 10.20
N ASN A 29 1.07 4.09 9.18
CA ASN A 29 0.77 2.66 9.32
C ASN A 29 2.03 1.81 9.03
N ARG A 30 3.11 2.02 9.78
CA ARG A 30 4.34 1.22 9.61
C ARG A 30 4.05 -0.26 9.86
N ASP A 31 4.67 -1.13 9.06
CA ASP A 31 4.43 -2.57 9.07
C ASP A 31 2.95 -2.95 8.76
N ALA A 32 2.23 -2.09 8.02
CA ALA A 32 0.84 -2.32 7.66
C ALA A 32 0.62 -3.70 7.04
N ASN A 33 -0.48 -4.33 7.46
CA ASN A 33 -1.01 -5.49 6.77
C ASN A 33 -1.83 -5.04 5.55
N LEU A 34 -1.18 -4.95 4.40
CA LEU A 34 -1.74 -4.60 3.09
C LEU A 34 -1.99 -5.87 2.25
N TRP A 35 -2.26 -7.00 2.91
CA TRP A 35 -2.55 -8.25 2.22
C TRP A 35 -3.74 -8.07 1.28
N GLY A 36 -3.53 -8.41 0.01
CA GLY A 36 -4.52 -8.26 -1.05
C GLY A 36 -4.97 -6.81 -1.28
N ALA A 37 -4.21 -5.80 -0.84
CA ALA A 37 -4.57 -4.40 -1.04
C ALA A 37 -4.65 -4.04 -2.54
N ASP A 38 -5.65 -3.25 -2.88
CA ASP A 38 -5.76 -2.56 -4.16
C ASP A 38 -4.97 -1.25 -4.08
N LEU A 39 -3.80 -1.25 -4.73
CA LEU A 39 -2.89 -0.11 -4.84
C LEU A 39 -2.53 0.14 -6.32
N GLY A 40 -3.35 -0.34 -7.27
CA GLY A 40 -3.16 -0.08 -8.69
C GLY A 40 -3.21 1.42 -8.99
N ASP A 41 -2.38 1.87 -9.93
CA ASP A 41 -2.20 3.29 -10.29
C ASP A 41 -1.78 4.23 -9.13
N ALA A 42 -1.51 3.69 -7.94
CA ALA A 42 -1.26 4.52 -6.77
C ALA A 42 0.11 5.21 -6.86
N ASN A 43 0.16 6.49 -6.47
CA ASN A 43 1.43 7.17 -6.27
C ASN A 43 2.05 6.79 -4.91
N LEU A 44 2.90 5.76 -4.93
CA LEU A 44 3.64 5.23 -3.79
C LEU A 44 5.08 5.75 -3.74
N GLY A 45 5.36 6.86 -4.46
CA GLY A 45 6.68 7.48 -4.49
C GLY A 45 7.18 7.84 -3.10
N ASP A 46 8.42 7.44 -2.79
CA ASP A 46 9.05 7.59 -1.47
C ASP A 46 8.25 7.00 -0.28
N ALA A 47 7.30 6.09 -0.52
CA ALA A 47 6.48 5.50 0.53
C ALA A 47 7.29 4.60 1.48
N TYR A 48 7.01 4.70 2.78
CA TYR A 48 7.61 3.83 3.79
C TYR A 48 6.83 2.50 3.89
N LEU A 49 7.22 1.53 3.09
CA LEU A 49 6.63 0.17 3.05
C LEU A 49 7.56 -0.90 3.66
N ARG A 50 8.54 -0.48 4.47
CA ARG A 50 9.50 -1.39 5.10
C ARG A 50 8.73 -2.37 6.00
N GLY A 51 8.94 -3.66 5.81
CA GLY A 51 8.27 -4.71 6.60
C GLY A 51 6.78 -4.90 6.29
N ALA A 52 6.18 -4.10 5.41
CA ALA A 52 4.76 -4.19 5.10
C ALA A 52 4.40 -5.54 4.47
N ASN A 53 3.25 -6.09 4.84
CA ASN A 53 2.72 -7.29 4.18
C ASN A 53 1.94 -6.87 2.94
N LEU A 54 2.54 -7.01 1.76
CA LEU A 54 1.93 -6.73 0.45
C LEU A 54 1.58 -8.02 -0.29
N TRP A 55 1.47 -9.16 0.41
CA TRP A 55 1.20 -10.43 -0.25
C TRP A 55 -0.14 -10.36 -0.98
N GLY A 56 -0.11 -10.59 -2.29
CA GLY A 56 -1.30 -10.60 -3.11
C GLY A 56 -1.83 -9.21 -3.45
N ALA A 57 -1.15 -8.13 -3.05
CA ALA A 57 -1.56 -6.77 -3.40
C ALA A 57 -1.56 -6.57 -4.91
N ASP A 58 -2.41 -5.69 -5.39
CA ASP A 58 -2.34 -5.14 -6.74
C ASP A 58 -1.48 -3.86 -6.70
N LEU A 59 -0.37 -3.85 -7.41
CA LEU A 59 0.52 -2.70 -7.59
C LEU A 59 0.68 -2.37 -9.08
N GLY A 60 -0.21 -2.87 -9.96
CA GLY A 60 -0.15 -2.59 -11.38
C GLY A 60 -0.16 -1.10 -11.65
N ASP A 61 0.78 -0.63 -12.47
CA ASP A 61 0.99 0.79 -12.80
C ASP A 61 1.27 1.72 -11.59
N ALA A 62 1.48 1.18 -10.39
CA ALA A 62 1.80 1.97 -9.21
C ALA A 62 3.19 2.60 -9.32
N ASN A 63 3.29 3.90 -9.00
CA ASN A 63 4.58 4.56 -8.94
C ASN A 63 5.31 4.18 -7.65
N LEU A 64 6.26 3.25 -7.74
CA LEU A 64 7.12 2.82 -6.63
C LEU A 64 8.48 3.54 -6.58
N GLY A 65 8.66 4.63 -7.34
CA GLY A 65 9.92 5.39 -7.37
C GLY A 65 10.36 5.84 -5.98
N GLY A 66 11.51 5.35 -5.51
CA GLY A 66 12.03 5.69 -4.18
C GLY A 66 11.33 5.00 -2.99
N ALA A 67 10.35 4.12 -3.23
CA ALA A 67 9.65 3.42 -2.16
C ALA A 67 10.59 2.54 -1.32
N TYR A 68 10.47 2.62 0.01
CA TYR A 68 11.28 1.85 0.95
C TYR A 68 10.68 0.47 1.17
N LEU A 69 10.96 -0.48 0.28
CA LEU A 69 10.39 -1.84 0.30
C LEU A 69 11.24 -2.88 1.07
N ARG A 70 12.29 -2.46 1.80
CA ARG A 70 13.19 -3.40 2.48
C ARG A 70 12.41 -4.31 3.44
N GLY A 71 12.44 -5.62 3.19
CA GLY A 71 11.74 -6.61 4.02
C GLY A 71 10.22 -6.63 3.85
N ALA A 72 9.66 -5.94 2.85
CA ALA A 72 8.25 -6.06 2.51
C ALA A 72 7.95 -7.46 1.94
N TYR A 73 6.79 -8.01 2.27
CA TYR A 73 6.35 -9.30 1.76
C TYR A 73 5.58 -9.09 0.44
N LEU A 74 6.28 -9.22 -0.70
CA LEU A 74 5.73 -8.97 -2.04
C LEU A 74 5.32 -10.24 -2.80
N ARG A 75 5.39 -11.42 -2.16
CA ARG A 75 5.02 -12.67 -2.84
C ARG A 75 3.62 -12.52 -3.44
N GLY A 76 3.42 -12.92 -4.69
CA GLY A 76 2.10 -12.87 -5.33
C GLY A 76 1.48 -11.47 -5.51
N ALA A 77 2.22 -10.39 -5.24
CA ALA A 77 1.80 -9.06 -5.66
C ALA A 77 1.84 -8.97 -7.19
N ASP A 78 0.90 -8.23 -7.76
CA ASP A 78 0.87 -7.89 -9.19
C ASP A 78 1.61 -6.57 -9.39
N LEU A 79 2.55 -6.47 -10.33
CA LEU A 79 3.49 -5.33 -10.49
C LEU A 79 3.50 -4.80 -11.93
#